data_AF-A0A7V7N232-F1
#
_entry.id   AF-A0A7V7N232-F1
#
_cell.length_a   1.000
_cell.length_b   1.000
_cell.length_c   1.000
_cell.angle_alpha   90.00
_cell.angle_beta   90.00
_cell.angle_gamma   90.00
#
_symmetry.space_group_name_H-M   'P 1'
#
loop_
_entity.id
_entity.type
_entity.pdbx_description
1 polymer ?
#
loop_
_entity_poly.entity_id
_entity_poly.type
_entity_poly.pdbx_seq_one_letter_code
_entity_poly.pdbx_strand_id
1 'polypeptide(L)'
;MKTCFTFVVILMTSFAQATSLDGVLTHVYGDPQEAGKPARIEYSLTTEQQTIALHFNADFLAKQNLQRLMGQRVRVEVANDQDLQSGHSKVHALSVSLLTEQPSSGLNAVILGTKPWVSVLCKFNDRPDETEPLIYFQNMYANLPAGLDHYWREVSYDQVNIIGSKAFNWVTLPKNRDAYLIDGDPNLDLMFDDCIGATDALIDFSDNGLGLAYEGINMMFNDTFGCCAWGGRRYETLDGISKVWRVTWNPPWAIHTQGVIAHEMGHGFGLPHANNSDEDNDPYDSPWDVMSAASSNSVVDSNYGRLGKHINMSYKYDLGWVTDGVGFVANDSTSQTVTVEYTAKLSSSQPRFIRIPLNDGSNYFIEVRKKVGNYESNLPGNAVIIHHVDWGRNEPAWVVDGDNPAANFANTEGVMWKVGETFYDNRDGYQVTVVAVTTDGFQIEINGPNGLPDLIFADGFDN
;
A
#
# COMPACT_ATOMS: atom_id res chain seq x y z
N MET A 1 24.17 -50.66 53.39
CA MET A 1 22.96 -50.12 52.74
C MET A 1 23.04 -48.60 52.76
N LYS A 2 23.39 -47.97 51.64
CA LYS A 2 23.19 -46.53 51.42
C LYS A 2 22.48 -46.40 50.08
N THR A 3 21.20 -46.06 50.19
CA THR A 3 20.24 -45.95 49.09
C THR A 3 20.55 -44.68 48.31
N CYS A 4 20.85 -44.82 47.03
CA CYS A 4 21.01 -43.70 46.10
C CYS A 4 19.62 -43.35 45.56
N PHE A 5 19.07 -42.19 45.93
CA PHE A 5 17.84 -41.67 45.34
C PHE A 5 18.20 -40.88 44.09
N THR A 6 17.90 -41.45 42.92
CA THR A 6 17.93 -40.74 41.63
C THR A 6 16.73 -39.80 41.58
N PHE A 7 16.98 -38.49 41.65
CA PHE A 7 15.97 -37.48 41.35
C PHE A 7 15.71 -37.48 39.83
N VAL A 8 14.54 -37.96 39.42
CA VAL A 8 14.01 -37.71 38.08
C VAL A 8 13.46 -36.28 38.08
N VAL A 9 14.17 -35.37 37.45
CA VAL A 9 13.64 -34.03 37.14
C VAL A 9 12.66 -34.21 35.98
N ILE A 10 11.37 -34.23 36.31
CA ILE A 10 10.31 -34.09 35.30
C ILE A 10 10.30 -32.61 34.92
N LEU A 11 10.87 -32.27 33.75
CA LEU A 11 10.57 -30.99 33.11
C LEU A 11 9.09 -31.02 32.73
N MET A 12 8.24 -30.44 33.57
CA MET A 12 6.94 -29.97 33.11
C MET A 12 7.19 -28.75 32.23
N THR A 13 7.16 -28.94 30.91
CA THR A 13 6.92 -27.84 29.97
C THR A 13 5.52 -27.30 30.27
N SER A 14 5.44 -26.14 30.92
CA SER A 14 4.17 -25.39 30.97
C SER A 14 3.83 -24.99 29.54
N PHE A 15 2.82 -25.61 28.95
CA PHE A 15 2.18 -25.00 27.78
C PHE A 15 1.61 -23.67 28.27
N ALA A 16 2.08 -22.56 27.70
CA ALA A 16 1.41 -21.28 27.88
C ALA A 16 -0.06 -21.49 27.49
N GLN A 17 -0.99 -21.20 28.39
CA GLN A 17 -2.41 -21.18 28.03
C GLN A 17 -2.58 -20.08 27.00
N ALA A 18 -3.06 -20.46 25.81
CA ALA A 18 -3.51 -19.53 24.79
C ALA A 18 -5.02 -19.33 24.93
N THR A 19 -5.49 -18.14 24.62
CA THR A 19 -6.92 -17.82 24.50
C THR A 19 -7.23 -17.60 23.03
N SER A 20 -8.36 -18.13 22.58
CA SER A 20 -8.82 -17.97 21.20
C SER A 20 -9.79 -16.78 21.11
N LEU A 21 -9.54 -15.88 20.17
CA LEU A 21 -10.35 -14.69 19.93
C LEU A 21 -10.82 -14.64 18.48
N ASP A 22 -12.12 -14.45 18.28
CA ASP A 22 -12.73 -14.31 16.96
C ASP A 22 -13.04 -12.83 16.68
N GLY A 23 -12.68 -12.34 15.50
CA GLY A 23 -12.89 -10.93 15.16
C GLY A 23 -12.51 -10.60 13.72
N VAL A 24 -12.54 -9.32 13.38
CA VAL A 24 -12.05 -8.79 12.09
C VAL A 24 -10.64 -8.28 12.27
N LEU A 25 -9.70 -8.82 11.49
CA LEU A 25 -8.30 -8.41 11.52
C LEU A 25 -8.08 -7.23 10.57
N THR A 26 -7.49 -6.15 11.06
CA THR A 26 -7.10 -4.99 10.25
C THR A 26 -5.69 -4.54 10.62
N HIS A 27 -5.12 -3.67 9.79
CA HIS A 27 -3.92 -2.93 10.13
C HIS A 27 -4.01 -1.49 9.62
N VAL A 28 -3.09 -0.68 10.12
CA VAL A 28 -2.73 0.62 9.58
C VAL A 28 -1.22 0.71 9.43
N TYR A 29 -0.78 1.34 8.35
CA TYR A 29 0.60 1.75 8.13
C TYR A 29 0.83 3.13 8.75
N GLY A 30 2.04 3.34 9.25
CA GLY A 30 2.51 4.60 9.80
C GLY A 30 3.78 5.06 9.11
N ASP A 31 3.67 6.17 8.40
CA ASP A 31 4.65 6.71 7.48
C ASP A 31 5.31 7.96 8.07
N PRO A 32 6.58 7.88 8.51
CA PRO A 32 7.24 8.96 9.21
C PRO A 32 7.57 10.13 8.27
N GLN A 33 7.51 11.35 8.80
CA GLN A 33 7.96 12.54 8.06
C GLN A 33 9.48 12.54 7.81
N GLU A 34 10.23 12.03 8.79
CA GLU A 34 11.69 12.02 8.79
C GLU A 34 12.23 10.91 7.88
N ALA A 35 13.07 11.28 6.90
CA ALA A 35 13.74 10.33 6.03
C ALA A 35 14.62 9.34 6.83
N GLY A 36 14.68 8.08 6.37
CA GLY A 36 15.46 7.01 7.00
C GLY A 36 14.86 6.45 8.30
N LYS A 37 13.61 6.81 8.63
CA LYS A 37 12.84 6.14 9.68
C LYS A 37 12.02 5.02 9.04
N PRO A 38 11.96 3.83 9.65
CA PRO A 38 11.21 2.71 9.09
C PRO A 38 9.70 3.00 9.14
N ALA A 39 8.97 2.41 8.19
CA ALA A 39 7.52 2.28 8.28
C ALA A 39 7.11 1.56 9.56
N ARG A 40 5.92 1.88 10.06
CA ARG A 40 5.27 1.17 11.16
C ARG A 40 4.04 0.45 10.66
N ILE A 41 3.72 -0.69 11.27
CA ILE A 41 2.46 -1.40 11.04
C ILE A 41 1.83 -1.69 12.40
N GLU A 42 0.59 -1.25 12.58
CA GLU A 42 -0.20 -1.54 13.76
C GLU A 42 -1.36 -2.45 13.39
N TYR A 43 -1.37 -3.65 13.98
CA TYR A 43 -2.39 -4.66 13.76
C TYR A 43 -3.44 -4.62 14.86
N SER A 44 -4.70 -4.80 14.49
CA SER A 44 -5.82 -4.82 15.41
C SER A 44 -6.80 -5.93 15.09
N LEU A 45 -7.38 -6.52 16.14
CA LEU A 45 -8.51 -7.45 16.05
C LEU A 45 -9.74 -6.80 16.67
N THR A 46 -10.77 -6.54 15.86
CA THR A 46 -12.05 -6.05 16.35
C THR A 46 -12.99 -7.22 16.64
N THR A 47 -13.26 -7.49 17.92
CA THR A 47 -14.24 -8.48 18.36
C THR A 47 -15.63 -7.83 18.48
N GLU A 48 -16.64 -8.59 18.92
CA GLU A 48 -17.96 -8.03 19.23
C GLU A 48 -17.96 -7.08 20.43
N GLN A 49 -16.92 -7.11 21.27
CA GLN A 49 -16.87 -6.35 22.52
C GLN A 49 -15.88 -5.18 22.48
N GLN A 50 -14.77 -5.33 21.73
CA GLN A 50 -13.68 -4.36 21.76
C GLN A 50 -12.74 -4.52 20.56
N THR A 51 -11.95 -3.48 20.31
CA THR A 51 -10.76 -3.54 19.46
C THR A 51 -9.53 -3.86 20.31
N ILE A 52 -8.73 -4.81 19.87
CA ILE A 52 -7.55 -5.32 20.58
C ILE A 52 -6.33 -5.09 19.69
N ALA A 53 -5.36 -4.32 20.17
CA ALA A 53 -4.08 -4.18 19.50
C ALA A 53 -3.28 -5.49 19.58
N LEU A 54 -2.79 -5.97 18.44
CA LEU A 54 -2.04 -7.21 18.32
C LEU A 54 -0.56 -6.92 18.13
N HIS A 55 0.27 -7.77 18.74
CA HIS A 55 1.70 -7.84 18.46
C HIS A 55 2.03 -9.22 17.88
N PHE A 56 2.64 -9.22 16.70
CA PHE A 56 3.18 -10.40 16.06
C PHE A 56 4.71 -10.34 16.15
N ASN A 57 5.35 -11.45 16.53
CA ASN A 57 6.80 -11.49 16.49
C ASN A 57 7.33 -11.53 15.04
N ALA A 58 8.57 -11.10 14.84
CA ALA A 58 9.18 -11.00 13.52
C ALA A 58 9.24 -12.36 12.78
N ASP A 59 9.53 -13.45 13.51
CA ASP A 59 9.57 -14.81 12.96
C ASP A 59 8.22 -15.27 12.40
N PHE A 60 7.11 -14.83 13.01
CA PHE A 60 5.76 -15.10 12.56
C PHE A 60 5.46 -14.31 11.28
N LEU A 61 5.73 -13.00 11.28
CA LEU A 61 5.51 -12.14 10.12
C LEU A 61 6.34 -12.59 8.91
N ALA A 62 7.58 -13.06 9.12
CA ALA A 62 8.43 -13.59 8.06
C ALA A 62 7.91 -14.89 7.42
N LYS A 63 6.97 -15.60 8.07
CA LYS A 63 6.42 -16.88 7.60
C LYS A 63 4.96 -16.79 7.18
N GLN A 64 4.27 -15.72 7.53
CA GLN A 64 2.83 -15.56 7.33
C GLN A 64 2.57 -14.25 6.61
N ASN A 65 2.04 -14.36 5.40
CA ASN A 65 1.50 -13.19 4.73
C ASN A 65 0.11 -12.85 5.29
N LEU A 66 0.09 -11.95 6.27
CA LEU A 66 -1.15 -11.45 6.87
C LEU A 66 -1.97 -10.56 5.93
N GLN A 67 -1.39 -10.00 4.88
CA GLN A 67 -2.07 -9.06 3.97
C GLN A 67 -3.35 -9.65 3.36
N ARG A 68 -3.33 -10.94 3.03
CA ARG A 68 -4.50 -11.64 2.47
C ARG A 68 -5.64 -11.85 3.48
N LEU A 69 -5.35 -11.74 4.77
CA LEU A 69 -6.31 -11.89 5.86
C LEU A 69 -6.89 -10.55 6.31
N MET A 70 -6.40 -9.43 5.78
CA MET A 70 -6.83 -8.10 6.20
C MET A 70 -8.26 -7.81 5.77
N GLY A 71 -9.05 -7.31 6.72
CA GLY A 71 -10.48 -7.08 6.59
C GLY A 71 -11.33 -8.36 6.66
N GLN A 72 -10.72 -9.53 6.91
CA GLN A 72 -11.43 -10.80 7.03
C GLN A 72 -11.79 -11.11 8.50
N ARG A 73 -12.83 -11.93 8.68
CA ARG A 73 -13.11 -12.56 9.97
C ARG A 73 -12.13 -13.72 10.20
N VAL A 74 -11.36 -13.62 11.26
CA VAL A 74 -10.32 -14.57 11.63
C VAL A 74 -10.46 -14.99 13.09
N ARG A 75 -9.83 -16.10 13.40
CA ARG A 75 -9.52 -16.55 14.75
C ARG A 75 -8.05 -16.31 15.02
N VAL A 76 -7.77 -15.59 16.09
CA VAL A 76 -6.42 -15.33 16.59
C VAL A 76 -6.23 -16.09 17.88
N GLU A 77 -5.21 -16.95 17.93
CA GLU A 77 -4.75 -17.51 19.20
C GLU A 77 -3.80 -16.51 19.83
N VAL A 78 -4.10 -16.07 21.04
CA VAL A 78 -3.30 -15.11 21.79
C VAL A 78 -2.68 -15.73 23.02
N ALA A 79 -1.47 -15.30 23.37
CA ALA A 79 -0.83 -15.71 24.60
C ALA A 79 -1.41 -14.96 25.81
N ASN A 80 -1.44 -15.62 26.98
CA ASN A 80 -1.97 -15.03 28.22
C ASN A 80 -0.99 -14.08 28.92
N ASP A 81 0.18 -13.82 28.35
CA ASP A 81 1.08 -12.76 28.78
C ASP A 81 0.70 -11.44 28.08
N GLN A 82 0.24 -10.49 28.90
CA GLN A 82 0.18 -9.10 28.47
C GLN A 82 1.63 -8.62 28.35
N ASP A 83 2.13 -8.44 27.14
CA ASP A 83 3.43 -7.79 26.95
C ASP A 83 3.22 -6.30 27.20
N LEU A 84 3.62 -5.89 28.40
CA LEU A 84 3.74 -4.49 28.78
C LEU A 84 5.01 -3.91 28.17
N GLN A 85 5.10 -3.88 26.84
CA GLN A 85 6.12 -3.12 26.14
C GLN A 85 5.47 -1.96 25.39
N SER A 86 5.86 -0.75 25.83
CA SER A 86 5.41 0.58 25.40
C SER A 86 3.90 0.77 25.42
N GLY A 87 3.33 1.24 26.54
CA GLY A 87 2.11 2.08 26.62
C GLY A 87 0.75 1.58 26.09
N HIS A 88 0.76 0.78 25.04
CA HIS A 88 -0.33 0.09 24.39
C HIS A 88 -0.30 -1.33 24.95
N SER A 89 -1.31 -1.75 25.71
CA SER A 89 -1.45 -3.16 26.09
C SER A 89 -1.70 -3.99 24.82
N LYS A 90 -0.64 -4.38 24.13
CA LYS A 90 -0.69 -5.24 22.95
C LYS A 90 -0.76 -6.69 23.40
N VAL A 91 -1.62 -7.45 22.75
CA VAL A 91 -1.74 -8.87 23.02
C VAL A 91 -0.87 -9.64 22.02
N HIS A 92 -0.05 -10.57 22.52
CA HIS A 92 0.80 -11.40 21.68
C HIS A 92 -0.03 -12.41 20.89
N ALA A 93 -0.07 -12.23 19.57
CA ALA A 93 -0.75 -13.14 18.66
C ALA A 93 0.20 -14.27 18.24
N LEU A 94 -0.22 -15.50 18.51
CA LEU A 94 0.54 -16.73 18.25
C LEU A 94 0.18 -17.35 16.90
N SER A 95 -1.07 -17.20 16.45
CA SER A 95 -1.51 -17.66 15.14
C SER A 95 -2.75 -16.91 14.67
N VAL A 96 -2.98 -16.90 13.36
CA VAL A 96 -4.18 -16.36 12.72
C VAL A 96 -4.71 -17.41 11.76
N SER A 97 -6.02 -17.67 11.80
CA SER A 97 -6.70 -18.56 10.87
C SER A 97 -8.02 -17.95 10.39
N LEU A 98 -8.35 -18.14 9.12
CA LEU A 98 -9.59 -17.64 8.54
C LEU A 98 -10.78 -18.43 9.10
N LEU A 99 -11.82 -17.74 9.60
CA LEU A 99 -13.01 -18.40 10.17
C LEU A 99 -14.07 -18.76 9.12
N THR A 100 -14.12 -18.01 8.02
CA THR A 100 -15.02 -18.25 6.90
C THR A 100 -14.32 -17.86 5.61
N GLU A 101 -14.36 -18.73 4.59
CA GLU A 101 -14.04 -18.37 3.20
C GLU A 101 -15.09 -17.37 2.69
N GLN A 102 -15.02 -16.12 3.14
CA GLN A 102 -15.75 -15.02 2.50
C GLN A 102 -14.97 -14.62 1.24
N PRO A 103 -15.65 -14.10 0.20
CA PRO A 103 -14.95 -13.43 -0.90
C PRO A 103 -14.02 -12.38 -0.30
N SER A 104 -12.74 -12.48 -0.65
CA SER A 104 -11.67 -11.72 0.00
C SER A 104 -11.89 -10.21 -0.10
N SER A 105 -12.12 -9.56 1.04
CA SER A 105 -11.89 -8.12 1.23
C SER A 105 -10.39 -7.79 1.39
N GLY A 106 -9.53 -8.82 1.52
CA GLY A 106 -8.08 -8.73 1.48
C GLY A 106 -7.54 -8.93 0.06
N LEU A 107 -6.55 -8.13 -0.36
CA LEU A 107 -5.81 -8.07 -1.64
C LEU A 107 -6.60 -8.27 -2.96
N ASN A 108 -7.49 -9.25 -3.12
CA ASN A 108 -8.33 -9.41 -4.33
C ASN A 108 -9.67 -8.64 -4.28
N ALA A 109 -9.80 -7.63 -3.42
CA ALA A 109 -11.00 -6.80 -3.39
C ALA A 109 -10.90 -5.74 -4.50
N VAL A 110 -11.43 -6.08 -5.67
CA VAL A 110 -11.50 -5.19 -6.83
C VAL A 110 -12.09 -3.82 -6.43
N ILE A 111 -11.31 -2.74 -6.59
CA ILE A 111 -11.70 -1.37 -6.23
C ILE A 111 -12.15 -0.63 -7.48
N LEU A 112 -13.44 -0.71 -7.79
CA LEU A 112 -14.03 -0.08 -8.98
C LEU A 112 -15.18 0.87 -8.64
N GLY A 113 -15.45 1.80 -9.54
CA GLY A 113 -16.57 2.74 -9.48
C GLY A 113 -16.38 3.84 -8.44
N THR A 114 -17.49 4.43 -8.02
CA THR A 114 -17.47 5.54 -7.05
C THR A 114 -17.15 5.02 -5.64
N LYS A 115 -16.18 5.65 -4.99
CA LYS A 115 -15.67 5.36 -3.64
C LYS A 115 -15.56 6.67 -2.85
N PRO A 116 -16.68 7.26 -2.39
CA PRO A 116 -16.65 8.59 -1.77
C PRO A 116 -15.87 8.59 -0.44
N TRP A 117 -15.13 9.65 -0.16
CA TRP A 117 -14.40 9.86 1.09
C TRP A 117 -14.95 11.06 1.85
N VAL A 118 -14.87 11.03 3.18
CA VAL A 118 -15.19 12.19 4.01
C VAL A 118 -13.96 12.67 4.76
N SER A 119 -13.68 13.98 4.71
CA SER A 119 -12.69 14.60 5.58
C SER A 119 -13.32 15.04 6.89
N VAL A 120 -12.81 14.52 8.00
CA VAL A 120 -13.16 14.95 9.36
C VAL A 120 -12.01 15.79 9.92
N LEU A 121 -12.31 17.05 10.25
CA LEU A 121 -11.29 18.02 10.66
C LEU A 121 -11.33 18.16 12.19
N CYS A 122 -10.27 17.72 12.88
CA CYS A 122 -10.27 17.57 14.33
C CYS A 122 -9.10 18.32 14.97
N LYS A 123 -9.42 19.30 15.82
CA LYS A 123 -8.42 20.07 16.56
C LYS A 123 -8.33 19.67 18.01
N PHE A 124 -7.11 19.52 18.53
CA PHE A 124 -6.90 19.21 19.95
C PHE A 124 -7.42 20.34 20.83
N ASN A 125 -7.96 20.02 22.01
CA ASN A 125 -8.62 21.01 22.88
C ASN A 125 -7.74 22.20 23.29
N ASP A 126 -6.44 21.97 23.47
CA ASP A 126 -5.43 22.96 23.84
C ASP A 126 -4.74 23.61 22.63
N ARG A 127 -5.11 23.23 21.40
CA ARG A 127 -4.54 23.74 20.14
C ARG A 127 -5.66 24.40 19.33
N PRO A 128 -5.87 25.71 19.44
CA PRO A 128 -7.01 26.37 18.81
C PRO A 128 -6.81 26.65 17.32
N ASP A 129 -5.56 26.72 16.86
CA ASP A 129 -5.20 27.13 15.50
C ASP A 129 -5.61 26.05 14.48
N GLU A 130 -6.22 26.47 13.39
CA GLU A 130 -6.62 25.60 12.27
C GLU A 130 -5.57 25.72 11.18
N THR A 131 -5.12 24.61 10.61
CA THR A 131 -4.04 24.60 9.60
C THR A 131 -4.49 25.27 8.30
N GLU A 132 -5.70 24.96 7.87
CA GLU A 132 -6.33 25.47 6.65
C GLU A 132 -7.84 25.64 6.86
N PRO A 133 -8.50 26.57 6.14
CA PRO A 133 -9.95 26.74 6.23
C PRO A 133 -10.68 25.57 5.56
N LEU A 134 -11.94 25.30 5.95
CA LEU A 134 -12.77 24.23 5.39
C LEU A 134 -12.77 24.16 3.84
N ILE A 135 -12.78 25.31 3.17
CA ILE A 135 -12.78 25.38 1.70
C ILE A 135 -11.54 24.74 1.06
N TYR A 136 -10.39 24.74 1.75
CA TYR A 136 -9.18 24.05 1.31
C TYR A 136 -9.43 22.55 1.13
N PHE A 137 -10.01 21.91 2.15
CA PHE A 137 -10.32 20.48 2.18
C PHE A 137 -11.48 20.12 1.24
N GLN A 138 -12.48 21.01 1.09
CA GLN A 138 -13.54 20.81 0.10
C GLN A 138 -12.97 20.82 -1.33
N ASN A 139 -12.08 21.76 -1.63
CA ASN A 139 -11.44 21.85 -2.93
C ASN A 139 -10.44 20.72 -3.18
N MET A 140 -9.89 20.10 -2.13
CA MET A 140 -8.98 18.96 -2.26
C MET A 140 -9.64 17.77 -2.97
N TYR A 141 -10.97 17.64 -2.89
CA TYR A 141 -11.73 16.60 -3.61
C TYR A 141 -12.13 16.98 -5.04
N ALA A 142 -11.63 18.10 -5.59
CA ALA A 142 -11.97 18.53 -6.94
C ALA A 142 -11.50 17.52 -8.01
N ASN A 143 -12.25 17.46 -9.11
CA ASN A 143 -11.82 16.81 -10.34
C ASN A 143 -11.05 17.81 -11.24
N LEU A 144 -9.96 18.35 -10.69
CA LEU A 144 -8.98 19.19 -11.38
C LEU A 144 -7.58 18.67 -11.02
N PRO A 145 -6.54 18.91 -11.84
CA PRO A 145 -5.17 18.55 -11.48
C PRO A 145 -4.82 18.95 -10.05
N ALA A 146 -4.05 18.09 -9.37
CA ALA A 146 -3.79 18.11 -7.91
C ALA A 146 -4.97 17.73 -6.99
N GLY A 147 -6.22 17.82 -7.43
CA GLY A 147 -7.36 17.30 -6.67
C GLY A 147 -7.39 15.77 -6.60
N LEU A 148 -7.88 15.22 -5.49
CA LEU A 148 -7.90 13.79 -5.21
C LEU A 148 -8.82 13.02 -6.17
N ASP A 149 -9.97 13.58 -6.59
CA ASP A 149 -10.84 12.90 -7.57
C ASP A 149 -10.17 12.79 -8.92
N HIS A 150 -9.50 13.86 -9.35
CA HIS A 150 -8.72 13.84 -10.59
C HIS A 150 -7.56 12.85 -10.52
N TYR A 151 -6.82 12.85 -9.40
CA TYR A 151 -5.71 11.94 -9.19
C TYR A 151 -6.16 10.48 -9.31
N TRP A 152 -7.17 10.08 -8.55
CA TRP A 152 -7.63 8.69 -8.53
C TRP A 152 -8.21 8.25 -9.88
N ARG A 153 -8.84 9.14 -10.63
CA ARG A 153 -9.27 8.87 -12.01
C ARG A 153 -8.09 8.68 -12.95
N GLU A 154 -7.10 9.58 -12.91
CA GLU A 154 -5.94 9.53 -13.81
C GLU A 154 -5.13 8.25 -13.57
N VAL A 155 -4.81 7.94 -12.32
CA VAL A 155 -4.01 6.75 -11.99
C VAL A 155 -4.77 5.44 -12.15
N SER A 156 -6.10 5.46 -12.22
CA SER A 156 -6.91 4.24 -12.39
C SER A 156 -7.45 4.04 -13.79
N TYR A 157 -7.17 4.93 -14.75
CA TYR A 157 -7.83 4.90 -16.07
C TYR A 157 -9.36 5.03 -15.96
N ASP A 158 -9.82 5.95 -15.12
CA ASP A 158 -11.23 6.19 -14.76
C ASP A 158 -11.96 4.97 -14.14
N GLN A 159 -11.22 3.92 -13.73
CA GLN A 159 -11.81 2.74 -13.11
C GLN A 159 -12.33 3.02 -11.69
N VAL A 160 -11.73 3.98 -10.98
CA VAL A 160 -12.22 4.49 -9.70
C VAL A 160 -12.39 6.00 -9.73
N ASN A 161 -13.36 6.49 -8.99
CA ASN A 161 -13.52 7.90 -8.67
C ASN A 161 -14.01 8.05 -7.23
N ILE A 162 -13.94 9.26 -6.70
CA ILE A 162 -14.39 9.57 -5.34
C ILE A 162 -15.49 10.64 -5.37
N ILE A 163 -16.34 10.63 -6.41
CA ILE A 163 -17.52 11.51 -6.49
C ILE A 163 -18.37 11.38 -5.23
N GLY A 164 -18.84 12.51 -4.72
CA GLY A 164 -19.61 12.57 -3.48
C GLY A 164 -18.75 12.67 -2.24
N SER A 165 -17.42 12.78 -2.39
CA SER A 165 -16.54 13.13 -1.28
C SER A 165 -16.84 14.53 -0.73
N LYS A 166 -16.73 14.69 0.60
CA LYS A 166 -17.02 15.96 1.29
C LYS A 166 -16.02 16.21 2.40
N ALA A 167 -15.94 17.46 2.85
CA ALA A 167 -15.26 17.85 4.06
C ALA A 167 -16.23 18.64 4.95
N PHE A 168 -16.11 18.46 6.27
CA PHE A 168 -16.92 19.14 7.27
C PHE A 168 -16.04 19.99 8.18
N ASN A 169 -16.63 21.02 8.80
CA ASN A 169 -15.86 22.03 9.52
C ASN A 169 -15.09 21.46 10.72
N TRP A 170 -14.07 22.19 11.19
CA TRP A 170 -13.28 21.83 12.35
C TRP A 170 -14.14 21.64 13.60
N VAL A 171 -13.93 20.51 14.29
CA VAL A 171 -14.48 20.23 15.62
C VAL A 171 -13.35 20.17 16.65
N THR A 172 -13.65 20.59 17.87
CA THR A 172 -12.69 20.51 18.98
C THR A 172 -12.83 19.14 19.64
N LEU A 173 -11.72 18.40 19.69
CA LEU A 173 -11.62 17.14 20.42
C LEU A 173 -11.79 17.36 21.93
N PRO A 174 -12.31 16.36 22.67
CA PRO A 174 -12.59 16.51 24.10
C PRO A 174 -11.34 16.56 24.99
N LYS A 175 -10.16 16.17 24.48
CA LYS A 175 -8.91 16.14 25.25
C LYS A 175 -7.84 17.03 24.63
N ASN A 176 -6.86 17.37 25.47
CA ASN A 176 -5.64 18.04 25.02
C ASN A 176 -4.78 17.05 24.22
N ARG A 177 -3.90 17.58 23.36
CA ARG A 177 -3.03 16.80 22.48
C ARG A 177 -2.30 15.66 23.19
N ASP A 178 -1.67 15.95 24.32
CA ASP A 178 -0.85 14.97 25.04
C ASP A 178 -1.66 13.80 25.62
N ALA A 179 -2.98 13.93 25.78
CA ALA A 179 -3.83 12.84 26.24
C ALA A 179 -4.09 11.77 25.16
N TYR A 180 -3.80 12.09 23.90
CA TYR A 180 -3.84 11.15 22.78
C TYR A 180 -2.50 10.46 22.53
N LEU A 181 -1.47 10.79 23.30
CA LEU A 181 -0.13 10.24 23.15
C LEU A 181 0.20 9.33 24.33
N ILE A 182 0.85 8.20 24.05
CA ILE A 182 1.38 7.29 25.05
C ILE A 182 2.87 7.11 24.75
N ASP A 183 3.72 7.59 25.66
CA ASP A 183 5.17 7.61 25.47
C ASP A 183 5.63 8.29 24.16
N GLY A 184 4.83 9.23 23.65
CA GLY A 184 5.07 9.97 22.41
C GLY A 184 4.42 9.35 21.16
N ASP A 185 3.92 8.12 21.25
CA ASP A 185 3.20 7.44 20.18
C ASP A 185 1.70 7.75 20.20
N PRO A 186 1.03 7.87 19.04
CA PRO A 186 -0.38 8.20 18.99
C PRO A 186 -1.26 7.00 19.34
N ASN A 187 -2.28 7.23 20.16
CA ASN A 187 -3.38 6.29 20.32
C ASN A 187 -4.42 6.54 19.21
N LEU A 188 -4.21 5.89 18.07
CA LEU A 188 -5.03 6.06 16.87
C LEU A 188 -6.50 5.71 17.10
N ASP A 189 -6.78 4.70 17.94
CA ASP A 189 -8.14 4.31 18.31
C ASP A 189 -8.86 5.44 19.05
N LEU A 190 -8.23 5.98 20.09
CA LEU A 190 -8.80 7.08 20.86
C LEU A 190 -8.97 8.35 20.01
N MET A 191 -7.99 8.63 19.14
CA MET A 191 -8.08 9.75 18.19
C MET A 191 -9.22 9.57 17.20
N PHE A 192 -9.43 8.34 16.71
CA PHE A 192 -10.54 8.01 15.83
C PHE A 192 -11.88 8.22 16.54
N ASP A 193 -12.07 7.54 17.67
CA ASP A 193 -13.34 7.51 18.40
C ASP A 193 -13.77 8.92 18.84
N ASP A 194 -12.85 9.71 19.40
CA ASP A 194 -13.15 11.07 19.87
C ASP A 194 -13.43 12.03 18.71
N CYS A 195 -12.75 11.88 17.58
CA CYS A 195 -12.97 12.73 16.40
C CYS A 195 -14.28 12.40 15.69
N ILE A 196 -14.57 11.10 15.49
CA ILE A 196 -15.86 10.65 14.96
C ILE A 196 -16.99 11.12 15.85
N GLY A 197 -16.91 10.87 17.16
CA GLY A 197 -17.93 11.31 18.13
C GLY A 197 -18.15 12.82 18.15
N ALA A 198 -17.10 13.63 17.92
CA ALA A 198 -17.23 15.08 17.82
C ALA A 198 -17.86 15.54 16.48
N THR A 199 -17.72 14.76 15.41
CA THR A 199 -18.31 15.05 14.08
C THR A 199 -19.65 14.39 13.81
N ASP A 200 -20.09 13.44 14.64
CA ASP A 200 -21.27 12.58 14.43
C ASP A 200 -22.55 13.38 14.12
N ALA A 201 -22.78 14.49 14.84
CA ALA A 201 -23.95 15.35 14.59
C ALA A 201 -23.89 16.14 13.26
N LEU A 202 -22.73 16.17 12.59
CA LEU A 202 -22.50 16.92 11.35
C LEU A 202 -22.50 16.01 10.10
N ILE A 203 -22.26 14.72 10.27
CA ILE A 203 -21.95 13.80 9.17
C ILE A 203 -22.83 12.56 9.31
N ASP A 204 -23.61 12.29 8.27
CA ASP A 204 -24.20 10.96 8.07
C ASP A 204 -23.22 10.13 7.23
N PHE A 205 -22.55 9.17 7.87
CA PHE A 205 -21.60 8.26 7.24
C PHE A 205 -22.29 7.27 6.29
N SER A 206 -23.60 7.05 6.48
CA SER A 206 -24.42 6.13 5.68
C SER A 206 -24.91 6.74 4.36
N ASP A 207 -24.92 8.07 4.25
CA ASP A 207 -25.34 8.79 3.04
C ASP A 207 -24.53 10.08 2.80
N ASN A 208 -23.74 10.09 1.72
CA ASN A 208 -23.01 11.26 1.25
C ASN A 208 -23.90 12.34 0.62
N GLY A 209 -25.22 12.23 0.69
CA GLY A 209 -26.21 13.11 0.06
C GLY A 209 -26.50 12.77 -1.41
N LEU A 210 -25.93 11.68 -1.92
CA LEU A 210 -26.22 11.10 -3.23
C LEU A 210 -26.79 9.67 -3.11
N GLY A 211 -27.16 9.24 -1.90
CA GLY A 211 -27.67 7.90 -1.63
C GLY A 211 -26.58 6.83 -1.55
N LEU A 212 -25.33 7.21 -1.27
CA LEU A 212 -24.19 6.32 -1.13
C LEU A 212 -23.48 6.55 0.21
N ALA A 213 -23.23 5.48 0.95
CA ALA A 213 -22.36 5.54 2.13
C ALA A 213 -20.94 5.95 1.76
N TYR A 214 -20.24 6.66 2.66
CA TYR A 214 -18.81 6.89 2.48
C TYR A 214 -18.04 5.58 2.52
N GLU A 215 -16.92 5.53 1.80
CA GLU A 215 -16.03 4.37 1.67
C GLU A 215 -14.70 4.57 2.36
N GLY A 216 -14.33 5.82 2.65
CA GLY A 216 -13.17 6.16 3.45
C GLY A 216 -13.33 7.46 4.23
N ILE A 217 -12.50 7.61 5.26
CA ILE A 217 -12.50 8.72 6.19
C ILE A 217 -11.06 9.26 6.24
N ASN A 218 -10.87 10.51 5.82
CA ASN A 218 -9.61 11.21 6.00
C ASN A 218 -9.69 12.05 7.27
N MET A 219 -8.97 11.66 8.32
CA MET A 219 -8.89 12.43 9.54
C MET A 219 -7.77 13.46 9.41
N MET A 220 -8.10 14.73 9.58
CA MET A 220 -7.16 15.85 9.46
C MET A 220 -6.96 16.47 10.84
N PHE A 221 -5.74 16.48 11.34
CA PHE A 221 -5.42 17.04 12.66
C PHE A 221 -4.67 18.36 12.53
N ASN A 222 -4.93 19.28 13.47
CA ASN A 222 -4.39 20.63 13.42
C ASN A 222 -2.96 20.76 13.99
N ASP A 223 -2.45 19.72 14.64
CA ASP A 223 -1.10 19.67 15.20
C ASP A 223 -0.49 18.29 14.93
N THR A 224 0.82 18.17 15.04
CA THR A 224 1.54 16.91 14.85
C THR A 224 1.23 15.93 15.98
N PHE A 225 1.23 14.63 15.69
CA PHE A 225 1.07 13.56 16.67
C PHE A 225 1.99 12.41 16.28
N GLY A 226 2.81 11.94 17.21
CA GLY A 226 3.84 10.95 16.91
C GLY A 226 4.75 11.33 15.73
N CYS A 227 5.19 10.31 15.00
CA CYS A 227 6.11 10.42 13.87
C CYS A 227 5.43 10.66 12.52
N CYS A 228 4.18 10.24 12.40
CA CYS A 228 3.73 9.60 11.17
C CYS A 228 2.39 10.14 10.66
N ALA A 229 2.21 10.12 9.34
CA ALA A 229 0.90 10.00 8.74
C ALA A 229 0.51 8.52 8.80
N TRP A 230 -0.79 8.22 8.87
CA TRP A 230 -1.24 6.85 8.98
C TRP A 230 -2.36 6.55 8.00
N GLY A 231 -2.40 5.32 7.51
CA GLY A 231 -3.33 4.91 6.47
C GLY A 231 -3.61 3.43 6.52
N GLY A 232 -4.87 3.04 6.31
CA GLY A 232 -5.24 1.63 6.30
C GLY A 232 -6.71 1.44 6.58
N ARG A 233 -7.02 0.46 7.43
CA ARG A 233 -8.37 -0.08 7.59
C ARG A 233 -8.75 -0.21 9.05
N ARG A 234 -10.01 0.07 9.37
CA ARG A 234 -10.62 -0.12 10.69
C ARG A 234 -12.00 -0.74 10.53
N TYR A 235 -12.33 -1.78 11.28
CA TYR A 235 -13.70 -2.27 11.35
C TYR A 235 -14.49 -1.43 12.36
N GLU A 236 -15.62 -0.87 11.95
CA GLU A 236 -16.45 -0.03 12.82
C GLU A 236 -17.92 -0.02 12.38
N THR A 237 -18.83 0.30 13.31
CA THR A 237 -20.23 0.60 13.01
C THR A 237 -20.50 2.09 13.10
N LEU A 238 -20.70 2.74 11.95
CA LEU A 238 -21.07 4.16 11.86
C LEU A 238 -22.43 4.29 11.20
N ASP A 239 -23.35 5.04 11.82
CA ASP A 239 -24.73 5.24 11.34
C ASP A 239 -25.45 3.95 10.91
N GLY A 240 -25.27 2.89 11.70
CA GLY A 240 -25.88 1.59 11.45
C GLY A 240 -25.20 0.74 10.36
N ILE A 241 -24.10 1.22 9.76
CA ILE A 241 -23.28 0.46 8.79
C ILE A 241 -22.05 -0.11 9.50
N SER A 242 -22.07 -1.43 9.71
CA SER A 242 -20.89 -2.17 10.16
C SER A 242 -20.07 -2.65 8.97
N LYS A 243 -18.85 -2.11 8.80
CA LYS A 243 -17.92 -2.57 7.76
C LYS A 243 -16.47 -2.24 8.12
N VAL A 244 -15.57 -2.70 7.26
CA VAL A 244 -14.18 -2.21 7.25
C VAL A 244 -14.15 -0.87 6.52
N TRP A 245 -13.96 0.20 7.27
CA TRP A 245 -13.74 1.55 6.80
C TRP A 245 -12.27 1.74 6.40
N ARG A 246 -12.05 2.52 5.34
CA ARG A 246 -10.72 3.02 4.97
C ARG A 246 -10.47 4.28 5.78
N VAL A 247 -9.34 4.37 6.46
CA VAL A 247 -9.11 5.48 7.40
C VAL A 247 -7.69 5.97 7.25
N THR A 248 -7.52 7.29 7.34
CA THR A 248 -6.20 7.93 7.40
C THR A 248 -6.14 8.93 8.55
N TRP A 249 -4.98 9.11 9.17
CA TRP A 249 -4.70 10.13 10.18
C TRP A 249 -3.60 11.04 9.67
N ASN A 250 -3.94 12.27 9.32
CA ASN A 250 -3.05 13.19 8.62
C ASN A 250 -2.64 14.35 9.54
N PRO A 251 -1.36 14.42 9.94
CA PRO A 251 -0.80 15.59 10.60
C PRO A 251 -0.63 16.76 9.61
N PRO A 252 -0.36 17.99 10.09
CA PRO A 252 -0.26 19.18 9.23
C PRO A 252 0.70 19.06 8.04
N TRP A 253 1.83 18.37 8.21
CA TRP A 253 2.80 18.18 7.12
C TRP A 253 2.28 17.27 6.00
N ALA A 254 1.41 16.30 6.33
CA ALA A 254 0.75 15.43 5.37
C ALA A 254 -0.37 16.19 4.63
N ILE A 255 -1.13 17.03 5.34
CA ILE A 255 -2.19 17.88 4.77
C ILE A 255 -1.66 18.73 3.61
N HIS A 256 -0.46 19.29 3.75
CA HIS A 256 0.16 20.14 2.72
C HIS A 256 0.97 19.35 1.67
N THR A 257 0.83 18.03 1.64
CA THR A 257 1.53 17.14 0.71
C THR A 257 0.54 16.13 0.13
N GLN A 258 -0.13 16.47 -0.98
CA GLN A 258 -1.15 15.63 -1.60
C GLN A 258 -0.68 14.19 -1.87
N GLY A 259 0.59 14.01 -2.23
CA GLY A 259 1.17 12.69 -2.45
C GLY A 259 1.15 11.81 -1.20
N VAL A 260 1.29 12.38 0.00
CA VAL A 260 1.17 11.63 1.27
C VAL A 260 -0.28 11.25 1.50
N ILE A 261 -1.24 12.16 1.29
CA ILE A 261 -2.67 11.80 1.41
C ILE A 261 -3.05 10.70 0.42
N ALA A 262 -2.54 10.76 -0.81
CA ALA A 262 -2.72 9.71 -1.81
C ALA A 262 -2.09 8.37 -1.38
N HIS A 263 -0.91 8.40 -0.75
CA HIS A 263 -0.24 7.23 -0.17
C HIS A 263 -1.11 6.58 0.93
N GLU A 264 -1.55 7.36 1.91
CA GLU A 264 -2.40 6.84 3.01
C GLU A 264 -3.75 6.31 2.50
N MET A 265 -4.34 6.97 1.51
CA MET A 265 -5.54 6.47 0.84
C MET A 265 -5.27 5.17 0.07
N GLY A 266 -4.07 5.00 -0.50
CA GLY A 266 -3.60 3.75 -1.12
C GLY A 266 -3.56 2.58 -0.13
N HIS A 267 -3.03 2.82 1.09
CA HIS A 267 -3.15 1.87 2.20
C HIS A 267 -4.61 1.56 2.55
N GLY A 268 -5.48 2.58 2.52
CA GLY A 268 -6.93 2.38 2.65
C GLY A 268 -7.52 1.45 1.59
N PHE A 269 -7.07 1.56 0.34
CA PHE A 269 -7.44 0.62 -0.73
C PHE A 269 -6.85 -0.78 -0.53
N GLY A 270 -5.83 -0.93 0.31
CA GLY A 270 -5.21 -2.21 0.67
C GLY A 270 -3.85 -2.43 0.08
N LEU A 271 -3.26 -1.38 -0.51
CA LEU A 271 -1.92 -1.48 -1.05
C LEU A 271 -0.91 -1.48 0.10
N PRO A 272 0.00 -2.46 0.16
CA PRO A 272 1.19 -2.35 0.99
C PRO A 272 2.17 -1.34 0.39
N HIS A 273 3.25 -1.05 1.12
CA HIS A 273 4.40 -0.36 0.55
C HIS A 273 4.99 -1.13 -0.64
N ALA A 274 5.51 -0.38 -1.62
CA ALA A 274 6.43 -0.88 -2.65
C ALA A 274 7.87 -0.55 -2.24
N ASN A 275 8.84 -1.25 -2.81
CA ASN A 275 10.26 -1.09 -2.44
C ASN A 275 11.17 -1.12 -3.68
N ASN A 276 12.47 -1.03 -3.45
CA ASN A 276 13.56 -1.18 -4.38
C ASN A 276 14.31 -2.50 -4.18
N SER A 277 15.18 -2.85 -5.11
CA SER A 277 15.92 -4.12 -5.13
C SER A 277 17.28 -4.06 -4.43
N ASP A 278 17.49 -3.13 -3.50
CA ASP A 278 18.73 -2.96 -2.75
C ASP A 278 18.82 -3.82 -1.46
N GLU A 279 17.83 -4.68 -1.26
CA GLU A 279 17.75 -5.71 -0.21
C GLU A 279 17.69 -5.14 1.22
N ASP A 280 17.27 -3.88 1.39
CA ASP A 280 17.02 -3.30 2.70
C ASP A 280 15.54 -3.33 3.11
N ASN A 281 15.18 -2.62 4.18
CA ASN A 281 13.80 -2.52 4.68
C ASN A 281 13.27 -1.06 4.64
N ASP A 282 13.85 -0.19 3.81
CA ASP A 282 13.40 1.19 3.60
C ASP A 282 12.49 1.28 2.37
N PRO A 283 11.16 1.24 2.54
CA PRO A 283 10.24 1.30 1.41
C PRO A 283 10.20 2.67 0.72
N TYR A 284 10.90 3.70 1.20
CA TYR A 284 10.72 5.09 0.74
C TYR A 284 11.72 5.52 -0.32
N ASP A 285 12.23 4.57 -1.10
CA ASP A 285 13.40 4.76 -1.93
C ASP A 285 13.18 4.57 -3.45
N SER A 286 11.96 4.19 -3.87
CA SER A 286 11.56 4.16 -5.27
C SER A 286 10.74 5.39 -5.69
N PRO A 287 11.28 6.26 -6.57
CA PRO A 287 10.55 7.43 -7.07
C PRO A 287 9.53 7.08 -8.15
N TRP A 288 9.27 5.81 -8.46
CA TRP A 288 8.37 5.36 -9.53
C TRP A 288 6.99 4.94 -9.03
N ASP A 289 6.79 4.86 -7.71
CA ASP A 289 5.53 4.52 -7.09
C ASP A 289 5.17 5.52 -5.99
N VAL A 290 3.89 5.89 -5.91
CA VAL A 290 3.38 6.64 -4.76
C VAL A 290 3.42 5.81 -3.49
N MET A 291 3.26 4.48 -3.54
CA MET A 291 3.35 3.55 -2.41
C MET A 291 4.78 3.27 -1.94
N SER A 292 5.76 3.97 -2.51
CA SER A 292 7.15 3.99 -2.05
C SER A 292 7.53 5.43 -1.71
N ALA A 293 8.43 6.07 -2.46
CA ALA A 293 8.82 7.46 -2.27
C ALA A 293 7.73 8.44 -2.77
N ALA A 294 6.60 8.55 -2.05
CA ALA A 294 5.39 9.26 -2.45
C ALA A 294 5.63 10.67 -3.04
N SER A 295 6.55 11.41 -2.42
CA SER A 295 6.79 12.83 -2.72
C SER A 295 8.15 13.11 -3.39
N SER A 296 9.04 12.11 -3.53
CA SER A 296 10.30 12.27 -4.26
C SER A 296 10.06 12.41 -5.76
N ASN A 297 10.85 13.23 -6.47
CA ASN A 297 10.66 13.45 -7.92
C ASN A 297 9.22 13.84 -8.34
N SER A 298 8.43 14.40 -7.43
CA SER A 298 7.05 14.74 -7.68
C SER A 298 6.88 16.09 -8.36
N VAL A 299 5.73 16.26 -9.02
CA VAL A 299 5.22 17.56 -9.42
C VAL A 299 4.82 18.35 -8.17
N VAL A 300 5.03 19.67 -8.19
CA VAL A 300 4.67 20.56 -7.08
C VAL A 300 3.51 21.45 -7.50
N ASP A 301 2.41 21.35 -6.78
CA ASP A 301 1.26 22.24 -6.87
C ASP A 301 1.37 23.37 -5.82
N SER A 302 0.81 24.54 -6.14
CA SER A 302 0.89 25.70 -5.26
C SER A 302 0.03 25.61 -4.00
N ASN A 303 -1.04 24.80 -4.02
CA ASN A 303 -2.00 24.68 -2.91
C ASN A 303 -1.78 23.39 -2.12
N TYR A 304 -1.49 22.28 -2.83
CA TYR A 304 -1.41 20.95 -2.21
C TYR A 304 0.00 20.36 -2.18
N GLY A 305 1.02 21.18 -2.47
CA GLY A 305 2.42 20.82 -2.35
C GLY A 305 2.84 19.71 -3.31
N ARG A 306 3.64 18.76 -2.82
CA ARG A 306 4.16 17.65 -3.64
C ARG A 306 3.03 16.65 -3.95
N LEU A 307 2.76 16.45 -5.23
CA LEU A 307 1.71 15.56 -5.71
C LEU A 307 2.16 14.10 -5.73
N GLY A 308 1.21 13.18 -5.59
CA GLY A 308 1.45 11.77 -5.81
C GLY A 308 1.72 11.50 -7.29
N LYS A 309 2.54 10.49 -7.56
CA LYS A 309 2.74 9.92 -8.90
C LYS A 309 1.82 8.72 -9.12
N HIS A 310 1.93 8.04 -10.25
CA HIS A 310 1.16 6.81 -10.47
C HIS A 310 1.62 5.69 -9.52
N ILE A 311 0.68 4.84 -9.09
CA ILE A 311 1.01 3.54 -8.50
C ILE A 311 1.64 2.60 -9.54
N ASN A 312 2.46 1.64 -9.12
CA ASN A 312 3.02 0.65 -10.05
C ASN A 312 1.94 -0.22 -10.70
N MET A 313 2.25 -0.79 -11.87
CA MET A 313 1.28 -1.57 -12.64
C MET A 313 0.73 -2.80 -11.92
N SER A 314 1.53 -3.46 -11.08
CA SER A 314 1.06 -4.63 -10.32
C SER A 314 -0.01 -4.26 -9.31
N TYR A 315 0.06 -3.08 -8.70
CA TYR A 315 -0.98 -2.57 -7.81
C TYR A 315 -2.23 -2.12 -8.58
N LYS A 316 -2.08 -1.56 -9.79
CA LYS A 316 -3.25 -1.34 -10.68
C LYS A 316 -3.94 -2.65 -11.03
N TYR A 317 -3.16 -3.72 -11.25
CA TYR A 317 -3.67 -5.05 -11.54
C TYR A 317 -4.39 -5.65 -10.32
N ASP A 318 -3.79 -5.58 -9.14
CA ASP A 318 -4.35 -6.09 -7.88
C ASP A 318 -5.68 -5.41 -7.51
N LEU A 319 -5.76 -4.08 -7.68
CA LEU A 319 -7.00 -3.32 -7.48
C LEU A 319 -8.04 -3.55 -8.59
N GLY A 320 -7.71 -4.29 -9.64
CA GLY A 320 -8.60 -4.62 -10.76
C GLY A 320 -8.80 -3.50 -11.77
N TRP A 321 -7.96 -2.46 -11.77
CA TRP A 321 -8.01 -1.35 -12.74
C TRP A 321 -7.48 -1.75 -14.11
N VAL A 322 -6.62 -2.77 -14.15
CA VAL A 322 -6.18 -3.45 -15.35
C VAL A 322 -6.31 -4.95 -15.16
N THR A 323 -6.42 -5.68 -16.26
CA THR A 323 -6.43 -7.14 -16.28
C THR A 323 -5.50 -7.64 -17.38
N ASP A 324 -5.26 -8.95 -17.43
CA ASP A 324 -4.48 -9.56 -18.52
C ASP A 324 -5.04 -9.22 -19.91
N GLY A 325 -6.34 -8.92 -20.04
CA GLY A 325 -6.97 -8.56 -21.31
C GLY A 325 -6.53 -7.22 -21.90
N VAL A 326 -5.91 -6.34 -21.11
CA VAL A 326 -5.32 -5.06 -21.58
C VAL A 326 -3.78 -5.06 -21.47
N GLY A 327 -3.20 -6.19 -21.09
CA GLY A 327 -1.75 -6.41 -21.04
C GLY A 327 -1.32 -7.46 -22.05
N PHE A 328 -0.03 -7.80 -22.01
CA PHE A 328 0.53 -8.96 -22.67
C PHE A 328 1.09 -9.91 -21.63
N VAL A 329 0.68 -11.18 -21.66
CA VAL A 329 1.16 -12.20 -20.71
C VAL A 329 2.15 -13.11 -21.41
N ALA A 330 3.41 -13.06 -20.96
CA ALA A 330 4.45 -13.94 -21.46
C ALA A 330 4.31 -15.35 -20.88
N ASN A 331 4.90 -16.30 -21.58
CA ASN A 331 5.09 -17.70 -21.18
C ASN A 331 6.44 -18.21 -21.71
N ASP A 332 6.80 -19.43 -21.33
CA ASP A 332 8.12 -20.00 -21.62
C ASP A 332 8.49 -20.06 -23.11
N SER A 333 7.51 -20.15 -24.00
CA SER A 333 7.70 -20.19 -25.46
C SER A 333 7.60 -18.82 -26.13
N THR A 334 7.49 -17.74 -25.36
CA THR A 334 7.36 -16.38 -25.92
C THR A 334 8.63 -16.00 -26.67
N SER A 335 8.48 -15.53 -27.90
CA SER A 335 9.54 -14.83 -28.66
C SER A 335 8.86 -13.80 -29.55
N GLN A 336 8.58 -12.64 -28.96
CA GLN A 336 7.75 -11.61 -29.60
C GLN A 336 8.19 -10.21 -29.20
N THR A 337 8.06 -9.27 -30.13
CA THR A 337 8.13 -7.83 -29.85
C THR A 337 6.73 -7.27 -29.64
N VAL A 338 6.52 -6.62 -28.50
CA VAL A 338 5.26 -6.02 -28.07
C VAL A 338 5.45 -4.50 -27.99
N THR A 339 4.48 -3.73 -28.51
CA THR A 339 4.45 -2.28 -28.27
C THR A 339 3.65 -2.02 -27.00
N VAL A 340 4.29 -1.48 -25.98
CA VAL A 340 3.65 -1.14 -24.69
C VAL A 340 3.50 0.38 -24.60
N GLU A 341 2.29 0.85 -24.33
CA GLU A 341 1.97 2.27 -24.21
C GLU A 341 2.37 2.86 -22.85
N TYR A 342 2.58 4.18 -22.79
CA TYR A 342 2.89 4.88 -21.55
C TYR A 342 1.79 4.71 -20.48
N THR A 343 2.18 4.44 -19.23
CA THR A 343 1.27 4.24 -18.09
C THR A 343 0.31 5.41 -17.86
N ALA A 344 0.71 6.66 -18.16
CA ALA A 344 -0.17 7.82 -18.00
C ALA A 344 -1.18 8.02 -19.15
N LYS A 345 -1.11 7.22 -20.22
CA LYS A 345 -2.00 7.36 -21.39
C LYS A 345 -3.39 6.80 -21.08
N LEU A 346 -4.42 7.66 -21.03
CA LEU A 346 -5.79 7.25 -20.65
C LEU A 346 -6.47 6.35 -21.69
N SER A 347 -6.40 6.69 -22.98
CA SER A 347 -6.97 5.87 -24.06
C SER A 347 -5.90 4.94 -24.64
N SER A 348 -6.18 3.64 -24.67
CA SER A 348 -5.20 2.65 -25.09
C SER A 348 -5.71 1.77 -26.23
N SER A 349 -4.82 1.47 -27.18
CA SER A 349 -5.09 0.57 -28.31
C SER A 349 -4.11 -0.61 -28.39
N GLN A 350 -3.15 -0.61 -27.48
CA GLN A 350 -2.05 -1.56 -27.37
C GLN A 350 -1.93 -2.04 -25.92
N PRO A 351 -1.15 -3.09 -25.62
CA PRO A 351 -0.90 -3.49 -24.25
C PRO A 351 -0.40 -2.31 -23.37
N ARG A 352 -0.95 -2.20 -22.16
CA ARG A 352 -0.51 -1.22 -21.14
C ARG A 352 0.70 -1.69 -20.35
N PHE A 353 0.93 -3.00 -20.33
CA PHE A 353 2.00 -3.64 -19.58
C PHE A 353 2.30 -5.02 -20.15
N ILE A 354 3.45 -5.56 -19.75
CA ILE A 354 3.77 -6.97 -19.92
C ILE A 354 3.83 -7.60 -18.53
N ARG A 355 3.25 -8.79 -18.37
CA ARG A 355 3.37 -9.62 -17.18
C ARG A 355 4.10 -10.91 -17.54
N ILE A 356 5.13 -11.25 -16.77
CA ILE A 356 5.88 -12.49 -16.89
C ILE A 356 5.66 -13.28 -15.58
N PRO A 357 4.80 -14.32 -15.59
CA PRO A 357 4.70 -15.24 -14.46
C PRO A 357 5.97 -16.08 -14.32
N LEU A 358 6.49 -16.25 -13.10
CA LEU A 358 7.70 -17.03 -12.80
C LEU A 358 7.36 -18.35 -12.10
N ASN A 359 8.33 -19.29 -12.07
CA ASN A 359 8.10 -20.64 -11.55
C ASN A 359 7.86 -20.69 -10.04
N ASP A 360 8.38 -19.72 -9.29
CA ASP A 360 8.15 -19.62 -7.84
C ASP A 360 6.83 -18.91 -7.48
N GLY A 361 6.03 -18.52 -8.48
CA GLY A 361 4.75 -17.85 -8.31
C GLY A 361 4.84 -16.33 -8.22
N SER A 362 6.05 -15.76 -8.16
CA SER A 362 6.26 -14.32 -8.34
C SER A 362 6.09 -13.91 -9.81
N ASN A 363 6.07 -12.61 -10.09
CA ASN A 363 5.86 -12.08 -11.44
C ASN A 363 6.80 -10.90 -11.72
N TYR A 364 7.21 -10.72 -12.97
CA TYR A 364 7.62 -9.39 -13.43
C TYR A 364 6.44 -8.64 -14.02
N PHE A 365 6.26 -7.39 -13.61
CA PHE A 365 5.40 -6.41 -14.26
C PHE A 365 6.27 -5.35 -14.93
N ILE A 366 6.14 -5.24 -16.25
CA ILE A 366 6.90 -4.30 -17.07
C ILE A 366 5.94 -3.22 -17.56
N GLU A 367 6.26 -1.98 -17.25
CA GLU A 367 5.49 -0.80 -17.64
C GLU A 367 6.39 0.28 -18.24
N VAL A 368 5.79 1.28 -18.86
CA VAL A 368 6.53 2.32 -19.58
C VAL A 368 6.16 3.69 -19.04
N ARG A 369 7.16 4.45 -18.59
CA ARG A 369 6.95 5.75 -17.91
C ARG A 369 7.54 6.91 -18.71
N LYS A 370 6.90 8.07 -18.60
CA LYS A 370 7.32 9.31 -19.31
C LYS A 370 7.14 10.53 -18.42
N LYS A 371 8.12 11.42 -18.46
CA LYS A 371 8.13 12.74 -17.82
C LYS A 371 7.13 13.70 -18.48
N VAL A 372 5.85 13.46 -18.26
CA VAL A 372 4.76 14.28 -18.81
C VAL A 372 3.54 14.20 -17.91
N GLY A 373 2.53 15.04 -18.17
CA GLY A 373 1.25 14.99 -17.46
C GLY A 373 1.29 15.69 -16.12
N ASN A 374 0.22 15.52 -15.35
CA ASN A 374 -0.01 16.27 -14.11
C ASN A 374 0.78 15.70 -12.94
N TYR A 375 1.06 14.40 -12.96
CA TYR A 375 1.62 13.66 -11.83
C TYR A 375 3.00 13.07 -12.09
N GLU A 376 3.45 13.01 -13.35
CA GLU A 376 4.68 12.32 -13.74
C GLU A 376 5.74 13.21 -14.40
N SER A 377 5.49 14.52 -14.58
CA SER A 377 6.41 15.41 -15.31
C SER A 377 7.81 15.52 -14.71
N ASN A 378 7.97 15.16 -13.42
CA ASN A 378 9.21 15.24 -12.68
C ASN A 378 9.89 13.88 -12.41
N LEU A 379 9.38 12.77 -12.98
CA LEU A 379 10.01 11.45 -12.89
C LEU A 379 11.50 11.50 -13.26
N PRO A 380 12.33 10.55 -12.79
CA PRO A 380 13.76 10.54 -13.11
C PRO A 380 14.04 10.55 -14.62
N GLY A 381 13.31 9.77 -15.40
CA GLY A 381 13.48 9.67 -16.85
C GLY A 381 12.26 9.13 -17.61
N ASN A 382 12.42 8.97 -18.93
CA ASN A 382 11.51 8.22 -19.78
C ASN A 382 12.13 6.84 -19.99
N ALA A 383 11.47 5.78 -19.51
CA ALA A 383 12.08 4.45 -19.51
C ALA A 383 11.02 3.35 -19.43
N VAL A 384 11.45 2.13 -19.73
CA VAL A 384 10.77 0.91 -19.30
C VAL A 384 11.17 0.65 -17.85
N ILE A 385 10.17 0.43 -16.99
CA ILE A 385 10.35 0.12 -15.57
C ILE A 385 9.85 -1.29 -15.31
N ILE A 386 10.65 -2.10 -14.61
CA ILE A 386 10.34 -3.49 -14.30
C ILE A 386 10.18 -3.60 -12.79
N HIS A 387 9.08 -4.20 -12.35
CA HIS A 387 8.89 -4.57 -10.94
C HIS A 387 8.90 -6.09 -10.81
N HIS A 388 9.72 -6.62 -9.90
CA HIS A 388 9.61 -7.99 -9.41
C HIS A 388 8.60 -8.04 -8.28
N VAL A 389 7.55 -8.85 -8.44
CA VAL A 389 6.40 -8.88 -7.54
C VAL A 389 6.29 -10.23 -6.88
N ASP A 390 6.68 -10.29 -5.61
CA ASP A 390 6.57 -11.45 -4.75
C ASP A 390 5.58 -11.15 -3.62
N TRP A 391 4.37 -11.68 -3.75
CA TRP A 391 3.32 -11.56 -2.73
C TRP A 391 3.66 -12.29 -1.43
N GLY A 392 4.79 -12.98 -1.31
CA GLY A 392 5.31 -13.46 -0.04
C GLY A 392 5.99 -12.38 0.81
N ARG A 393 6.40 -11.25 0.22
CA ARG A 393 7.07 -10.14 0.92
C ARG A 393 6.08 -9.21 1.63
N ASN A 394 6.58 -8.47 2.62
CA ASN A 394 5.83 -7.39 3.26
C ASN A 394 5.59 -6.24 2.28
N GLU A 395 6.62 -5.91 1.48
CA GLU A 395 6.57 -5.01 0.33
C GLU A 395 6.65 -5.83 -0.95
N PRO A 396 5.52 -6.22 -1.58
CA PRO A 396 5.52 -7.21 -2.64
C PRO A 396 6.23 -6.77 -3.91
N ALA A 397 6.10 -5.49 -4.28
CA ALA A 397 6.58 -4.97 -5.55
C ALA A 397 7.93 -4.28 -5.33
N TRP A 398 9.00 -4.89 -5.84
CA TRP A 398 10.34 -4.32 -5.83
C TRP A 398 10.69 -3.84 -7.24
N VAL A 399 11.04 -2.58 -7.41
CA VAL A 399 11.57 -2.12 -8.69
C VAL A 399 12.92 -2.78 -8.95
N VAL A 400 13.14 -3.28 -10.17
CA VAL A 400 14.36 -3.99 -10.55
C VAL A 400 15.45 -2.98 -10.92
N ASP A 401 16.61 -3.12 -10.29
CA ASP A 401 17.84 -2.41 -10.61
C ASP A 401 18.86 -3.34 -11.27
N GLY A 402 19.42 -2.91 -12.40
CA GLY A 402 20.51 -3.60 -13.10
C GLY A 402 21.91 -3.33 -12.53
N ASP A 403 22.06 -2.37 -11.61
CA ASP A 403 23.31 -2.06 -10.95
C ASP A 403 23.73 -3.19 -9.97
N ASN A 404 25.04 -3.35 -9.74
CA ASN A 404 25.59 -4.27 -8.74
C ASN A 404 26.71 -3.60 -7.92
N PRO A 405 26.46 -3.23 -6.64
CA PRO A 405 25.18 -3.38 -5.93
C PRO A 405 24.09 -2.47 -6.51
N ALA A 406 22.82 -2.82 -6.28
CA ALA A 406 21.69 -1.95 -6.58
C ALA A 406 21.82 -0.62 -5.81
N ALA A 407 21.26 0.45 -6.37
CA ALA A 407 21.31 1.77 -5.77
C ALA A 407 20.35 1.88 -4.59
N ASN A 408 20.78 2.53 -3.51
CA ASN A 408 19.93 2.82 -2.33
C ASN A 408 18.72 3.74 -2.60
N PHE A 409 18.59 4.28 -3.81
CA PHE A 409 17.45 5.09 -4.20
C PHE A 409 17.26 4.94 -5.71
N ALA A 410 16.09 4.47 -6.13
CA ALA A 410 15.84 3.95 -7.47
C ALA A 410 15.62 5.06 -8.54
N ASN A 411 16.37 6.17 -8.46
CA ASN A 411 16.35 7.25 -9.44
C ASN A 411 17.53 7.21 -10.43
N THR A 412 18.26 6.09 -10.46
CA THR A 412 19.47 5.88 -11.25
C THR A 412 19.17 5.33 -12.64
N GLU A 413 20.21 5.28 -13.47
CA GLU A 413 20.13 4.68 -14.80
C GLU A 413 19.96 3.16 -14.76
N GLY A 414 20.46 2.46 -13.73
CA GLY A 414 20.30 1.01 -13.58
C GLY A 414 18.85 0.52 -13.44
N VAL A 415 17.95 1.41 -13.00
CA VAL A 415 16.50 1.14 -12.88
C VAL A 415 15.74 1.48 -14.17
N MET A 416 16.34 2.28 -15.04
CA MET A 416 15.71 2.84 -16.24
C MET A 416 16.16 2.11 -17.51
N TRP A 417 15.45 1.04 -17.86
CA TRP A 417 15.73 0.28 -19.08
C TRP A 417 15.39 1.11 -20.34
N LYS A 418 16.41 1.37 -21.16
CA LYS A 418 16.39 2.21 -22.37
C LYS A 418 16.71 1.40 -23.61
N VAL A 419 16.46 2.00 -24.76
CA VAL A 419 16.65 1.37 -26.08
C VAL A 419 18.05 0.79 -26.22
N GLY A 420 18.12 -0.50 -26.55
CA GLY A 420 19.35 -1.28 -26.69
C GLY A 420 19.75 -2.06 -25.44
N GLU A 421 19.07 -1.87 -24.31
CA GLU A 421 19.34 -2.58 -23.06
C GLU A 421 18.44 -3.81 -22.91
N THR A 422 18.97 -4.82 -22.22
CA THR A 422 18.30 -6.09 -21.97
C THR A 422 18.38 -6.44 -20.50
N PHE A 423 17.22 -6.66 -19.88
CA PHE A 423 17.12 -7.31 -18.58
C PHE A 423 17.17 -8.83 -18.75
N TYR A 424 17.96 -9.49 -17.89
CA TYR A 424 18.13 -10.94 -17.88
C TYR A 424 17.67 -11.50 -16.54
N ASP A 425 16.65 -12.36 -16.57
CA ASP A 425 16.36 -13.26 -15.47
C ASP A 425 17.11 -14.57 -15.68
N ASN A 426 18.29 -14.69 -15.05
CA ASN A 426 19.12 -15.89 -15.17
C ASN A 426 18.54 -17.10 -14.44
N ARG A 427 17.54 -16.93 -13.57
CA ARG A 427 16.95 -18.02 -12.80
C ARG A 427 15.88 -18.74 -13.61
N ASP A 428 14.97 -17.99 -14.22
CA ASP A 428 13.87 -18.57 -15.01
C ASP A 428 14.08 -18.45 -16.53
N GLY A 429 15.17 -17.81 -16.97
CA GLY A 429 15.64 -17.81 -18.35
C GLY A 429 14.94 -16.80 -19.27
N TYR A 430 14.26 -15.80 -18.70
CA TYR A 430 13.61 -14.74 -19.47
C TYR A 430 14.58 -13.62 -19.86
N GLN A 431 14.37 -13.05 -21.05
CA GLN A 431 15.07 -11.86 -21.54
C GLN A 431 14.06 -10.80 -21.97
N VAL A 432 14.29 -9.56 -21.56
CA VAL A 432 13.43 -8.41 -21.84
C VAL A 432 14.30 -7.32 -22.46
N THR A 433 14.21 -7.13 -23.78
CA THR A 433 15.01 -6.17 -24.52
C THR A 433 14.17 -4.96 -24.92
N VAL A 434 14.65 -3.76 -24.62
CA VAL A 434 14.00 -2.52 -25.07
C VAL A 434 14.48 -2.20 -26.49
N VAL A 435 13.61 -2.39 -27.48
CA VAL A 435 13.99 -2.34 -28.91
C VAL A 435 13.94 -0.92 -29.48
N ALA A 436 12.88 -0.18 -29.17
CA ALA A 436 12.68 1.16 -29.72
C ALA A 436 11.72 2.01 -28.86
N VAL A 437 11.84 3.33 -28.97
CA VAL A 437 10.81 4.26 -28.49
C VAL A 437 9.78 4.45 -29.60
N THR A 438 8.49 4.47 -29.25
CA THR A 438 7.40 4.88 -30.15
C THR A 438 6.85 6.24 -29.74
N THR A 439 5.93 6.81 -30.51
CA THR A 439 5.27 8.06 -30.13
C THR A 439 4.56 7.97 -28.77
N ASP A 440 3.92 6.83 -28.52
CA ASP A 440 3.02 6.60 -27.38
C ASP A 440 3.53 5.56 -26.38
N GLY A 441 4.78 5.09 -26.51
CA GLY A 441 5.34 4.07 -25.62
C GLY A 441 6.69 3.54 -26.08
N PHE A 442 6.92 2.24 -25.88
CA PHE A 442 8.16 1.54 -26.26
C PHE A 442 7.83 0.20 -26.92
N GLN A 443 8.71 -0.26 -27.81
CA GLN A 443 8.74 -1.63 -28.31
C GLN A 443 9.67 -2.46 -27.43
N ILE A 444 9.16 -3.56 -26.90
CA ILE A 444 9.84 -4.43 -25.96
C ILE A 444 9.80 -5.85 -26.54
N GLU A 445 10.96 -6.44 -26.76
CA GLU A 445 11.09 -7.84 -27.12
C GLU A 445 11.19 -8.71 -25.87
N ILE A 446 10.35 -9.74 -25.82
CA ILE A 446 10.34 -10.73 -24.74
C ILE A 446 10.71 -12.07 -25.33
N ASN A 447 11.72 -12.70 -24.75
CA ASN A 447 12.11 -14.07 -25.05
C ASN A 447 12.03 -14.90 -23.77
N GLY A 448 11.18 -15.91 -23.77
CA GLY A 448 11.13 -16.94 -22.73
C GLY A 448 12.22 -17.99 -22.93
N PRO A 449 12.46 -18.85 -21.92
CA PRO A 449 13.52 -19.87 -21.95
C PRO A 449 13.46 -20.82 -23.16
N ASN A 450 12.27 -21.08 -23.69
CA ASN A 450 12.05 -21.95 -24.86
C ASN A 450 11.74 -21.16 -26.14
N GLY A 451 11.78 -19.82 -26.08
CA GLY A 451 11.44 -18.93 -27.19
C GLY A 451 12.63 -18.60 -28.09
N LEU A 452 13.86 -18.68 -27.56
CA LEU A 452 15.05 -18.49 -28.38
C LEU A 452 15.31 -19.76 -29.21
N PRO A 453 15.66 -19.63 -30.50
CA PRO A 453 16.11 -20.78 -31.28
C PRO A 453 17.34 -21.39 -30.59
N ASP A 454 17.33 -22.71 -30.41
CA ASP A 454 18.49 -23.48 -29.94
C ASP A 454 19.70 -23.17 -30.84
N LEU A 455 20.53 -22.21 -30.43
CA LEU A 455 21.80 -21.91 -31.11
C LEU A 455 22.80 -23.07 -30.98
N ILE A 456 22.48 -24.10 -30.19
CA ILE A 456 23.27 -25.32 -29.99
C ILE A 456 23.22 -26.27 -31.22
N PHE A 457 22.32 -26.06 -32.19
CA PHE A 457 22.28 -26.85 -33.43
C PHE A 457 22.52 -26.04 -34.71
N ALA A 458 22.97 -24.79 -34.59
CA ALA A 458 23.27 -23.96 -35.76
C ALA A 458 24.60 -24.32 -36.46
N ASP A 459 25.44 -25.14 -35.84
CA ASP A 459 26.67 -25.72 -36.39
C ASP A 459 26.45 -27.16 -36.87
N GLY A 460 25.54 -27.29 -37.85
CA GLY A 460 25.44 -28.35 -38.86
C GLY A 460 26.35 -29.58 -38.73
N PHE A 461 26.00 -30.51 -37.85
CA PHE A 461 26.45 -31.90 -37.92
C PHE A 461 25.26 -32.85 -38.05
N ASP A 462 24.58 -32.77 -39.20
CA ASP A 462 23.93 -33.92 -39.81
C ASP A 462 24.80 -34.37 -41.00
N ASN A 463 25.51 -35.48 -40.83
CA ASN A 463 26.03 -36.34 -41.89
C ASN A 463 25.91 -37.80 -41.48
#